data_AF-A0A932Z025-F1
#
_entry.id   AF-A0A932Z025-F1
#
_cell.length_a   1.000
_cell.length_b   1.000
_cell.length_c   1.000
_cell.angle_alpha   90.00
_cell.angle_beta   90.00
_cell.angle_gamma   90.00
#
_symmetry.space_group_name_H-M   'P 1'
#
loop_
_entity.id
_entity.type
_entity.pdbx_description
1 polymer ?
#
loop_
_entity_poly.entity_id
_entity_poly.type
_entity_poly.pdbx_seq_one_letter_code
_entity_poly.pdbx_strand_id
1 'polypeptide(L)'
;MAIVVEQQKRNINWFALAVVSVSAGVIGLAVYFLFFSPVPLIERVAPAGEGFERIKTVSRIEFRPERVLGNSVFKILRPYGAPEVPEPPASRLNPFAPTR
;
A
#
# COMPACT_ATOMS: atom_id res chain seq x y z
N MET A 1 7.69 76.12 -27.25
CA MET A 1 6.95 75.36 -26.21
C MET A 1 7.70 74.06 -25.97
N ALA A 2 8.04 73.75 -24.72
CA ALA A 2 8.68 72.49 -24.36
C ALA A 2 7.64 71.55 -23.74
N ILE A 3 7.55 70.34 -24.27
CA ILE A 3 6.67 69.28 -23.73
C ILE A 3 7.45 68.61 -22.60
N VAL A 4 7.04 68.86 -21.36
CA VAL A 4 7.57 68.17 -20.19
C VAL A 4 6.87 66.81 -20.12
N VAL A 5 7.59 65.76 -20.48
CA VAL A 5 7.16 64.38 -20.28
C VAL A 5 7.42 64.05 -18.82
N GLU A 6 6.40 64.16 -17.97
CA GLU A 6 6.46 63.62 -16.62
C GLU A 6 6.57 62.10 -16.71
N GLN A 7 7.78 61.59 -16.52
CA GLN A 7 8.00 60.16 -16.37
C GLN A 7 7.32 59.74 -15.07
N GLN A 8 6.20 59.02 -15.18
CA GLN A 8 5.58 58.34 -14.04
C GLN A 8 6.61 57.37 -13.45
N LYS A 9 7.33 57.83 -12.42
CA LYS A 9 8.23 57.00 -11.64
C LYS A 9 7.36 56.06 -10.82
N ARG A 10 7.00 54.92 -11.40
CA ARG A 10 6.24 53.87 -10.72
C ARG A 10 7.07 53.44 -9.50
N ASN A 11 6.68 53.92 -8.34
CA ASN A 11 7.36 53.59 -7.10
C ASN A 11 7.04 52.13 -6.79
N ILE A 12 8.03 51.25 -6.98
CA ILE A 12 7.88 49.83 -6.66
C ILE A 12 7.86 49.71 -5.15
N ASN A 13 6.77 49.15 -4.61
CA ASN A 13 6.69 48.86 -3.19
C ASN A 13 7.54 47.61 -2.88
N TRP A 14 8.81 47.84 -2.53
CA TRP A 14 9.77 46.80 -2.16
C TRP A 14 9.30 45.95 -0.98
N PHE A 15 8.54 46.53 -0.05
CA PHE A 15 7.96 45.79 1.06
C PHE A 15 6.89 44.79 0.57
N ALA A 16 6.00 45.23 -0.31
CA ALA A 16 5.00 44.33 -0.91
C ALA A 16 5.68 43.21 -1.72
N LEU A 17 6.76 43.53 -2.45
CA LEU A 17 7.53 42.53 -3.19
C LEU A 17 8.15 41.48 -2.26
N ALA A 18 8.71 41.91 -1.12
CA ALA A 18 9.28 41.00 -0.12
C ALA A 18 8.21 40.08 0.48
N VAL A 19 7.04 40.63 0.85
CA VAL A 19 5.93 39.83 1.41
C VAL A 19 5.44 38.78 0.41
N VAL A 20 5.28 39.14 -0.87
CA VAL A 20 4.87 38.20 -1.92
C VAL A 20 5.94 37.12 -2.12
N SER A 21 7.21 37.49 -2.12
CA SER A 21 8.32 36.54 -2.27
C SER A 21 8.39 35.54 -1.12
N VAL A 22 8.26 36.01 0.12
CA VAL A 22 8.23 35.14 1.31
C VAL A 22 7.02 34.20 1.27
N SER A 23 5.84 34.72 0.94
CA SER A 23 4.62 33.92 0.82
C SER A 23 4.77 32.82 -0.23
N ALA A 24 5.32 33.16 -1.40
CA ALA A 24 5.59 32.19 -2.46
C ALA A 24 6.61 31.12 -2.02
N GLY A 25 7.64 31.52 -1.28
CA GLY A 25 8.64 30.60 -0.71
C GLY A 25 8.03 29.59 0.27
N VAL A 26 7.17 30.05 1.18
CA VAL A 26 6.49 29.18 2.16
C VAL A 26 5.58 28.17 1.45
N ILE A 27 4.80 28.63 0.46
CA ILE A 27 3.92 27.75 -0.32
C ILE A 27 4.75 26.71 -1.10
N GLY A 28 5.83 27.15 -1.74
CA GLY A 28 6.74 26.26 -2.47
C GLY A 28 7.36 25.19 -1.57
N LEU A 29 7.82 25.58 -0.37
CA LEU A 29 8.34 24.64 0.61
C LEU A 29 7.25 23.65 1.08
N ALA A 30 6.04 24.12 1.38
CA ALA A 30 4.95 23.26 1.80
C ALA A 30 4.62 22.19 0.75
N VAL A 31 4.53 22.59 -0.52
CA VAL A 31 4.32 21.65 -1.65
C VAL A 31 5.49 20.68 -1.77
N TYR A 32 6.73 21.17 -1.68
CA TYR A 32 7.91 20.32 -1.72
C TYR A 32 7.90 19.27 -0.60
N PHE A 33 7.63 19.69 0.64
CA PHE A 33 7.61 18.76 1.78
C PHE A 33 6.44 17.77 1.72
N LEU A 34 5.28 18.18 1.22
CA LEU A 34 4.11 17.29 1.11
C LEU A 34 4.27 16.23 0.03
N PHE A 35 4.86 16.57 -1.12
CA PHE A 35 4.84 15.69 -2.30
C PHE A 35 6.20 15.09 -2.65
N PHE A 36 7.29 15.76 -2.32
CA PHE A 36 8.63 15.43 -2.82
C PHE A 36 9.65 15.14 -1.72
N SER A 37 9.36 15.48 -0.46
CA SER A 37 10.22 15.07 0.64
C SER A 37 10.13 13.56 0.78
N PRO A 38 11.29 12.86 0.77
CA PRO A 38 11.31 11.44 1.03
C PRO A 38 10.79 11.21 2.44
N VAL A 39 9.54 10.75 2.54
CA VAL A 39 9.03 10.17 3.77
C VAL A 39 9.99 9.01 4.08
N PRO A 40 10.64 8.96 5.25
CA PRO A 40 11.33 7.74 5.64
C PRO A 40 10.26 6.66 5.64
N LEU A 41 10.30 5.82 4.61
CA LEU A 41 9.27 4.83 4.37
C LEU A 41 9.08 4.11 5.71
N ILE A 42 7.83 3.91 6.07
CA ILE A 42 7.46 2.89 7.04
C ILE A 42 7.74 1.55 6.35
N GLU A 43 9.01 1.28 6.02
CA GLU A 43 9.56 0.00 5.65
C GLU A 43 9.69 -0.81 6.94
N ARG A 44 8.56 -1.14 7.56
CA ARG A 44 8.44 -2.26 8.50
C ARG A 44 7.03 -2.84 8.49
N VAL A 45 6.44 -3.05 7.32
CA VAL A 45 5.44 -4.12 7.14
C VAL A 45 5.73 -5.02 5.94
N ALA A 46 6.88 -4.86 5.30
CA ALA A 46 7.52 -5.98 4.61
C ALA A 46 8.50 -6.60 5.63
N PRO A 47 8.39 -7.89 5.99
CA PRO A 47 9.38 -8.55 6.82
C PRO A 47 10.66 -8.72 5.98
N ALA A 48 11.43 -7.64 5.85
CA ALA A 48 12.80 -7.66 5.39
C ALA A 48 13.63 -8.33 6.50
N GLY A 49 13.75 -9.65 6.43
CA GLY A 49 14.71 -10.38 7.27
C GLY A 49 14.29 -11.80 7.67
N GLU A 50 13.02 -12.04 8.01
CA GLU A 50 12.68 -13.29 8.73
C GLU A 50 11.47 -14.08 8.18
N GLY A 51 10.78 -13.54 7.16
CA GLY A 51 9.60 -14.19 6.57
C GLY A 51 9.91 -15.16 5.41
N PHE A 52 10.94 -14.85 4.61
CA PHE A 52 11.20 -15.57 3.36
C PHE A 52 11.87 -16.94 3.54
N GLU A 53 12.72 -17.11 4.56
CA GLU A 53 13.25 -18.44 4.89
C GLU A 53 12.12 -19.38 5.30
N ARG A 54 11.16 -18.90 6.10
CA ARG A 54 10.02 -19.70 6.56
C ARG A 54 9.13 -20.17 5.41
N ILE A 55 8.93 -19.33 4.38
CA ILE A 55 8.18 -19.69 3.18
C ILE A 55 8.90 -20.79 2.37
N LYS A 56 10.24 -20.74 2.28
CA LYS A 56 11.03 -21.83 1.68
C LYS A 56 11.02 -23.12 2.52
N THR A 57 10.87 -23.02 3.84
CA THR A 57 10.68 -24.20 4.70
C THR A 57 9.34 -24.87 4.42
N VAL A 58 8.27 -24.08 4.25
CA VAL A 58 6.93 -24.62 3.94
C VAL A 58 6.88 -25.27 2.56
N SER A 59 7.58 -24.71 1.55
CA SER A 59 7.64 -25.32 0.21
C SER A 59 8.44 -26.62 0.14
N ARG A 60 9.23 -26.95 1.18
CA ARG A 60 9.99 -28.21 1.29
C ARG A 60 9.24 -29.30 2.06
N ILE A 61 8.05 -29.01 2.58
CA ILE A 61 7.22 -30.01 3.23
C ILE A 61 6.64 -30.90 2.14
N GLU A 62 7.16 -32.12 2.03
CA GLU A 62 6.56 -33.17 1.21
C GLU A 62 5.20 -33.55 1.81
N PHE A 63 4.12 -33.11 1.17
CA PHE A 63 2.77 -33.50 1.55
C PHE A 63 2.57 -34.99 1.21
N ARG A 64 2.67 -35.86 2.23
CA ARG A 64 2.45 -37.31 2.11
C ARG A 64 1.17 -37.74 2.85
N PRO A 65 -0.01 -37.44 2.29
CA PRO A 65 -1.30 -37.72 2.94
C PRO A 65 -1.53 -39.21 3.19
N GLU A 66 -0.85 -40.09 2.45
CA GLU A 66 -0.92 -41.54 2.58
C GLU A 66 -0.50 -42.01 3.98
N ARG A 67 0.41 -41.29 4.63
CA ARG A 67 0.85 -41.59 6.01
C ARG A 67 -0.25 -41.36 7.04
N VAL A 68 -1.14 -40.40 6.79
CA VAL A 68 -2.27 -40.07 7.67
C VAL A 68 -3.47 -40.96 7.33
N LEU A 69 -3.80 -41.08 6.04
CA LEU A 69 -4.92 -41.91 5.56
C LEU A 69 -4.70 -43.41 5.82
N GLY A 70 -3.44 -43.86 5.88
CA GLY A 70 -3.07 -45.24 6.20
C GLY A 70 -3.07 -45.56 7.70
N ASN A 71 -3.10 -44.55 8.58
CA ASN A 71 -2.99 -44.72 10.02
C ASN A 71 -4.25 -45.37 10.61
N SER A 72 -4.09 -46.41 11.42
CA SER A 72 -5.20 -47.11 12.09
C SER A 72 -6.01 -46.18 12.99
N VAL A 73 -5.36 -45.25 13.69
CA VAL A 73 -6.02 -44.24 14.54
C VAL A 73 -6.91 -43.34 13.70
N PHE A 74 -6.41 -42.84 12.56
CA PHE A 74 -7.18 -41.98 11.67
C PHE A 74 -8.41 -42.68 11.10
N LYS A 75 -8.31 -43.97 10.76
CA LYS A 75 -9.43 -44.78 10.25
C LYS A 75 -10.52 -45.07 11.29
N ILE A 76 -10.17 -45.03 12.57
CA ILE A 76 -11.12 -45.28 13.68
C ILE A 76 -11.88 -44.01 14.07
N LEU A 77 -11.34 -42.83 13.75
CA LEU A 77 -12.02 -41.56 13.99
C LEU A 77 -13.31 -41.50 13.16
N ARG A 78 -14.46 -41.41 13.83
CA ARG A 78 -15.72 -41.13 13.15
C ARG A 78 -15.68 -39.71 12.60
N PRO A 79 -16.01 -39.48 11.32
CA PRO A 79 -16.25 -38.14 10.82
C PRO A 79 -17.52 -37.60 11.47
N TYR A 80 -17.36 -36.65 12.40
CA TYR A 80 -18.49 -36.00 13.10
C TYR A 80 -19.02 -34.76 12.37
N GLY A 81 -18.43 -34.40 11.22
CA GLY A 81 -18.94 -33.37 10.34
C GLY A 81 -19.29 -33.98 8.98
N ALA A 82 -20.53 -33.77 8.53
CA ALA A 82 -20.71 -33.62 7.10
C ALA A 82 -19.88 -32.40 6.68
N PRO A 83 -19.22 -32.40 5.51
CA PRO A 83 -18.75 -31.14 4.95
C PRO A 83 -20.00 -30.31 4.69
N GLU A 84 -20.38 -29.46 5.64
CA GLU A 84 -21.22 -28.31 5.37
C GLU A 84 -20.39 -27.46 4.41
N VAL A 85 -20.51 -27.75 3.12
CA VAL A 85 -20.15 -26.82 2.08
C VAL A 85 -21.24 -25.76 2.18
N PRO A 86 -20.96 -24.57 2.75
CA PRO A 86 -21.94 -23.51 2.72
C PRO A 86 -22.17 -23.25 1.23
N GLU A 87 -23.38 -23.47 0.72
CA GLU A 87 -23.69 -23.09 -0.66
C GLU A 87 -23.41 -21.59 -0.76
N PRO A 88 -22.38 -21.17 -1.53
CA PRO A 88 -22.10 -19.76 -1.62
C PRO A 88 -23.30 -19.10 -2.29
N PRO A 89 -23.72 -17.89 -1.85
CA PRO A 89 -24.70 -17.12 -2.60
C PRO A 89 -24.23 -17.03 -4.06
N ALA A 90 -25.14 -17.02 -5.02
CA ALA A 90 -24.83 -17.07 -6.46
C ALA A 90 -23.78 -16.03 -6.94
N SER A 91 -23.56 -14.96 -6.15
CA SER A 91 -22.56 -13.92 -6.36
C SER A 91 -21.12 -14.25 -5.88
N ARG A 92 -20.90 -15.36 -5.18
CA ARG A 92 -19.60 -15.80 -4.65
C ARG A 92 -19.32 -17.28 -4.93
N LEU A 93 -19.69 -17.75 -6.12
CA LEU A 93 -19.34 -19.09 -6.57
C LEU A 93 -17.82 -19.28 -6.50
N ASN A 94 -17.38 -20.38 -5.92
CA ASN A 94 -15.97 -20.75 -5.87
C ASN A 94 -15.50 -21.10 -7.29
N PRO A 95 -14.58 -20.32 -7.92
CA PRO A 95 -14.10 -20.58 -9.27
C PRO A 95 -13.25 -21.84 -9.39
N PHE A 96 -12.89 -22.47 -8.27
CA PHE A 96 -12.12 -23.71 -8.20
C PHE A 96 -12.95 -24.91 -7.75
N ALA A 97 -14.28 -24.76 -7.65
CA ALA A 97 -15.14 -25.91 -7.43
C ALA A 97 -15.03 -26.87 -8.63
N PRO A 98 -14.88 -28.18 -8.39
CA PRO A 98 -14.87 -29.15 -9.48
C PRO A 98 -16.21 -29.07 -10.23
N THR A 99 -16.16 -28.69 -11.50
CA THR A 99 -17.31 -28.74 -12.40
C THR A 99 -17.78 -30.18 -12.49
N ARG A 100 -19.04 -30.42 -12.14
CA ARG A 100 -19.67 -31.74 -12.22
C ARG A 100 -19.93 -32.11 -13.67
#